data_AF-A0A3E4W3I1-F1
#
_entry.id   AF-A0A3E4W3I1-F1
#
_cell.length_a   1.000
_cell.length_b   1.000
_cell.length_c   1.000
_cell.angle_alpha   90.00
_cell.angle_beta   90.00
_cell.angle_gamma   90.00
#
_symmetry.space_group_name_H-M   'P 1'
#
loop_
_entity.id
_entity.type
_entity.pdbx_description
1 polymer ?
#
loop_
_entity_poly.entity_id
_entity_poly.type
_entity_poly.pdbx_seq_one_letter_code
_entity_poly.pdbx_strand_id
1 'polypeptide(L)'
;MEFQVRKGLETPLKVHGMNTRFFLVYCIILAVLVLFIVGFLTNAMSGEGSFVMFIVALMVGALVSVFLRVLFINLSIERKFNKFRKNIFVISNKDLLHSL
;
A
#
# COMPACT_ATOMS: atom_id res chain seq x y z
N MET A 1 19.76 9.01 -36.18
CA MET A 1 19.98 8.20 -34.96
C MET A 1 18.83 8.48 -34.01
N GLU A 2 17.88 7.55 -33.88
CA GLU A 2 16.88 7.59 -32.81
C GLU A 2 17.53 7.04 -31.54
N PHE A 3 18.05 7.93 -30.70
CA PHE A 3 18.50 7.53 -29.37
C PHE A 3 17.27 7.17 -28.54
N GLN A 4 17.05 5.88 -28.29
CA GLN A 4 16.09 5.43 -27.29
C GLN A 4 16.62 5.78 -25.91
N VAL A 5 16.35 7.00 -25.46
CA VAL A 5 16.57 7.41 -24.08
C VAL A 5 15.64 6.56 -23.21
N ARG A 6 16.19 5.54 -22.54
CA ARG A 6 15.45 4.84 -21.50
C ARG A 6 15.19 5.84 -20.39
N LYS A 7 13.95 6.29 -20.26
CA LYS A 7 13.51 7.10 -19.10
C LYS A 7 14.04 6.42 -17.84
N GLY A 8 14.83 7.15 -17.07
CA GLY A 8 15.36 6.68 -15.80
C GLY A 8 14.24 6.04 -14.99
N LEU A 9 14.54 4.89 -14.39
CA LEU A 9 13.64 4.02 -13.64
C LEU A 9 12.50 4.84 -13.01
N GLU A 10 11.33 4.87 -13.63
CA GLU A 10 10.18 5.59 -13.08
C GLU A 10 9.82 4.87 -11.78
N THR A 11 10.40 5.29 -10.67
CA THR A 11 10.13 4.69 -9.37
C THR A 11 8.67 5.01 -9.08
N PRO A 12 7.79 4.01 -9.00
CA PRO A 12 6.38 4.27 -8.77
C PRO A 12 6.26 5.06 -7.46
N LEU A 13 5.54 6.18 -7.53
CA LEU A 13 5.33 7.08 -6.39
C LEU A 13 4.81 6.25 -5.21
N LYS A 14 5.61 6.19 -4.13
CA LYS A 14 5.20 5.54 -2.89
C LYS A 14 4.60 6.58 -1.96
N VAL A 15 3.33 6.43 -1.65
CA VAL A 15 2.67 7.24 -0.62
C VAL A 15 2.80 6.46 0.69
N HIS A 16 3.48 7.04 1.68
CA HIS A 16 3.64 6.41 3.00
C HIS A 16 4.32 5.01 2.98
N GLY A 17 5.18 4.76 2.00
CA GLY A 17 5.87 3.47 1.83
C GLY A 17 5.10 2.42 1.02
N MET A 18 3.83 2.68 0.67
CA MET A 18 2.96 1.82 -0.12
C MET A 18 2.78 2.31 -1.56
N ASN A 19 2.49 1.37 -2.47
CA ASN A 19 2.03 1.71 -3.81
C ASN A 19 0.67 2.41 -3.78
N THR A 20 0.42 3.35 -4.69
CA THR A 20 -0.80 4.17 -4.76
C THR A 20 -2.10 3.36 -4.75
N ARG A 21 -2.13 2.21 -5.44
CA ARG A 21 -3.30 1.30 -5.44
C ARG A 21 -3.62 0.73 -4.05
N PHE A 22 -2.59 0.33 -3.29
CA PHE A 22 -2.80 -0.21 -1.94
C PHE A 22 -3.12 0.90 -0.94
N PHE A 23 -2.56 2.09 -1.14
CA PHE A 23 -2.89 3.27 -0.34
C PHE A 23 -4.38 3.63 -0.45
N LEU A 24 -4.95 3.62 -1.66
CA LEU A 24 -6.38 3.84 -1.86
C LEU A 24 -7.25 2.81 -1.13
N VAL A 25 -6.92 1.52 -1.24
CA VAL A 25 -7.65 0.45 -0.53
C VAL A 25 -7.54 0.61 0.99
N TYR A 26 -6.34 0.93 1.50
CA TYR A 26 -6.13 1.20 2.92
C TYR A 26 -6.96 2.39 3.41
N CYS A 27 -7.02 3.48 2.64
CA CYS A 27 -7.87 4.63 2.98
C CYS A 27 -9.36 4.27 3.05
N ILE A 28 -9.86 3.44 2.14
CA ILE A 28 -11.26 2.98 2.17
C ILE A 28 -11.52 2.15 3.44
N ILE A 29 -10.65 1.19 3.75
CA ILE A 29 -10.79 0.36 4.96
C ILE A 29 -10.75 1.22 6.22
N LEU A 30 -9.83 2.19 6.28
CA LEU A 30 -9.69 3.09 7.41
C LEU A 30 -10.93 3.98 7.58
N ALA A 31 -11.51 4.48 6.49
CA ALA A 31 -12.75 5.25 6.53
C ALA A 31 -13.92 4.42 7.10
N VAL A 32 -14.08 3.17 6.65
CA VAL A 32 -15.11 2.27 7.19
C VAL A 32 -14.90 1.99 8.68
N LEU A 33 -13.65 1.77 9.09
CA LEU A 33 -13.30 1.51 10.48
C LEU A 33 -13.58 2.72 11.38
N VAL A 34 -13.30 3.93 10.91
CA VAL A 34 -13.63 5.18 11.63
C VAL A 34 -15.15 5.35 11.76
N LEU A 35 -15.90 5.12 10.68
CA LEU A 35 -17.37 5.20 10.73
C LEU A 35 -17.96 4.20 11.74
N PHE A 36 -17.39 3.00 11.81
CA PHE A 36 -17.79 2.00 12.80
C PHE A 36 -17.56 2.49 14.23
N ILE A 37 -16.38 3.03 14.54
CA ILE A 37 -16.07 3.59 15.87
C ILE A 37 -17.00 4.75 16.22
N VAL A 38 -17.29 5.63 15.26
CA VAL A 38 -18.24 6.74 15.45
C VAL A 38 -19.64 6.21 15.74
N GLY A 39 -20.07 5.11 15.10
CA GLY A 39 -21.34 4.45 15.41
C GLY A 39 -21.44 3.95 16.87
N PHE A 40 -20.36 3.40 17.42
CA PHE A 40 -20.32 3.04 18.85
C PHE A 40 -20.35 4.27 19.75
N LEU A 41 -19.71 5.37 19.35
CA LEU A 41 -19.77 6.63 20.08
C LEU A 41 -21.19 7.19 20.12
N THR A 42 -21.90 7.21 18.99
CA THR A 42 -23.28 7.69 18.93
C THR A 42 -24.22 6.83 19.77
N ASN A 43 -24.04 5.51 19.77
CA ASN A 43 -24.83 4.61 20.60
C ASN A 43 -24.53 4.78 22.10
N ALA A 44 -23.28 5.06 22.47
CA ALA A 44 -22.94 5.38 23.85
C ALA A 44 -23.53 6.73 24.30
N MET A 45 -23.53 7.73 23.40
CA MET A 45 -24.12 9.05 23.68
C MET A 45 -25.65 9.02 23.77
N SER A 46 -26.33 8.11 23.07
CA SER A 46 -27.79 7.95 23.15
C SER A 46 -28.26 7.26 24.44
N GLY A 47 -27.33 6.77 25.28
CA GLY A 47 -27.64 6.11 26.56
C GLY A 47 -28.05 4.64 26.43
N GLU A 48 -28.19 4.11 25.22
CA GLU A 48 -28.48 2.69 24.96
C GLU A 48 -27.21 1.83 24.95
N GLY A 49 -26.05 2.45 24.70
CA GLY A 49 -24.75 1.78 24.59
C GLY A 49 -23.88 1.91 25.84
N SER A 50 -23.02 0.92 26.07
CA SER A 50 -21.99 0.98 27.10
C SER A 50 -20.77 1.76 26.60
N PHE A 51 -20.34 2.78 27.36
CA PHE A 51 -19.10 3.53 27.09
C PHE A 51 -17.86 2.62 27.08
N VAL A 52 -17.88 1.54 27.87
CA VAL A 52 -16.80 0.54 27.89
C VAL A 52 -16.67 -0.16 26.54
N MET A 53 -17.79 -0.48 25.88
CA MET A 53 -17.78 -1.09 24.55
C MET A 53 -17.17 -0.16 23.49
N PHE A 54 -17.42 1.15 23.59
CA PHE A 54 -16.77 2.13 22.74
C PHE A 54 -15.24 2.15 22.94
N ILE A 55 -14.77 2.16 24.19
CA ILE A 55 -13.32 2.12 24.49
C ILE A 55 -12.68 0.85 23.91
N VAL A 56 -13.30 -0.31 24.11
CA VAL A 56 -12.80 -1.58 23.57
C VAL A 56 -12.77 -1.55 22.05
N ALA A 57 -13.84 -1.07 21.39
CA ALA A 57 -13.90 -0.93 19.93
C ALA A 57 -12.81 0.01 19.40
N LEU A 58 -12.51 1.10 20.11
CA LEU A 58 -11.46 2.05 19.76
C LEU A 58 -10.07 1.41 19.88
N MET A 59 -9.79 0.71 20.99
CA MET A 59 -8.51 0.00 21.20
C MET A 59 -8.27 -1.07 20.14
N VAL A 60 -9.29 -1.89 19.86
CA VAL A 60 -9.22 -2.92 18.81
C VAL A 60 -9.06 -2.28 17.44
N GLY A 61 -9.83 -1.23 17.14
CA GLY A 61 -9.73 -0.49 15.88
C GLY A 61 -8.34 0.12 15.66
N ALA A 62 -7.73 0.67 16.70
CA ALA A 62 -6.36 1.19 16.65
C ALA A 62 -5.36 0.07 16.33
N LEU A 63 -5.41 -1.06 17.03
CA LEU A 63 -4.54 -2.21 16.76
C LEU A 63 -4.70 -2.74 15.33
N VAL A 64 -5.94 -2.89 14.86
CA VAL A 64 -6.24 -3.32 13.49
C VAL A 64 -5.69 -2.34 12.47
N SER A 65 -5.77 -1.02 12.72
CA SER A 65 -5.24 0.00 11.81
C SER A 65 -3.72 -0.11 11.64
N VAL A 66 -2.98 -0.32 12.74
CA VAL A 66 -1.53 -0.51 12.72
C VAL A 66 -1.15 -1.80 12.01
N PHE A 67 -1.85 -2.90 12.32
CA PHE A 67 -1.62 -4.19 11.69
C PHE A 67 -1.83 -4.14 10.17
N LEU A 68 -2.95 -3.55 9.73
CA LEU A 68 -3.24 -3.35 8.31
C LEU A 68 -2.15 -2.54 7.61
N ARG A 69 -1.68 -1.45 8.23
CA ARG A 69 -0.60 -0.62 7.68
C ARG A 69 0.67 -1.44 7.45
N VAL A 70 1.10 -2.24 8.43
CA VAL A 70 2.29 -3.10 8.32
C VAL A 70 2.09 -4.16 7.22
N LEU A 71 0.93 -4.82 7.19
CA LEU A 71 0.60 -5.85 6.22
C LEU A 71 0.62 -5.30 4.78
N PHE A 72 0.01 -4.14 4.53
CA PHE A 72 0.01 -3.54 3.21
C PHE A 72 1.39 -3.03 2.77
N ILE A 73 2.23 -2.55 3.69
CA ILE A 73 3.62 -2.20 3.40
C ILE A 73 4.39 -3.45 2.95
N ASN A 74 4.28 -4.55 3.69
CA ASN A 74 4.97 -5.81 3.36
C ASN A 74 4.49 -6.39 2.02
N LEU A 75 3.18 -6.45 1.77
CA LEU A 75 2.62 -6.89 0.48
C LEU A 75 3.06 -5.99 -0.69
N SER A 76 3.22 -4.69 -0.44
CA SER A 76 3.68 -3.73 -1.45
C SER A 76 5.16 -3.90 -1.79
N ILE A 77 5.98 -4.50 -0.90
CA ILE A 77 7.40 -4.76 -1.13
C ILE A 77 7.58 -6.01 -2.00
N GLU A 78 6.91 -7.12 -1.66
CA GLU A 78 7.10 -8.41 -2.34
C GLU A 78 6.72 -8.38 -3.83
N ARG A 79 5.63 -7.68 -4.19
CA ARG A 79 5.19 -7.63 -5.60
C ARG A 79 6.13 -6.84 -6.51
N LYS A 80 6.97 -5.94 -5.96
CA LYS A 80 7.97 -5.22 -6.77
C LYS A 80 9.04 -6.17 -7.28
N PHE A 81 9.47 -7.15 -6.48
CA PHE A 81 10.50 -8.11 -6.87
C PHE A 81 10.00 -9.16 -7.87
N ASN A 82 8.74 -9.60 -7.76
CA ASN A 82 8.15 -10.53 -8.73
C ASN A 82 7.84 -9.91 -10.10
N LYS A 83 7.81 -8.57 -10.22
CA LYS A 83 7.51 -7.87 -11.48
C LYS A 83 8.76 -7.51 -12.29
N PHE A 84 9.95 -7.59 -11.70
CA PHE A 84 11.19 -7.58 -12.47
C PHE A 84 11.31 -8.93 -13.17
N ARG A 85 10.81 -8.98 -14.41
CA ARG A 85 11.10 -10.07 -15.34
C ARG A 85 12.63 -10.18 -15.40
N LYS A 86 13.20 -11.25 -14.84
CA LYS A 86 14.61 -11.65 -15.04
C LYS A 86 14.79 -12.07 -16.50
N ASN A 87 14.54 -11.16 -17.44
CA ASN A 87 14.95 -11.35 -18.81
C ASN A 87 16.45 -11.11 -18.80
N ILE A 88 17.22 -12.18 -18.62
CA ILE A 88 18.66 -12.20 -18.86
C ILE A 88 18.81 -11.94 -20.35
N PHE A 89 19.03 -10.69 -20.74
CA PHE A 89 19.44 -10.37 -22.10
C PHE A 89 20.91 -10.74 -22.21
N VAL A 90 21.18 -11.87 -22.86
CA VAL A 90 22.54 -12.27 -23.23
C VAL A 90 22.92 -11.39 -24.42
N ILE A 91 23.63 -10.29 -24.16
CA ILE A 91 24.15 -9.42 -25.21
C ILE A 91 25.34 -10.14 -25.85
N SER A 92 25.25 -10.42 -27.15
CA SER A 92 26.36 -11.02 -27.91
C SER A 92 27.38 -9.96 -28.30
N ASN A 93 28.66 -10.34 -28.43
CA ASN A 93 29.71 -9.44 -28.93
C ASN A 93 29.38 -8.84 -30.32
N LYS A 94 28.57 -9.54 -31.12
CA LYS A 94 28.07 -9.04 -32.41
C LYS A 94 27.13 -7.84 -32.25
N ASP A 95 26.34 -7.81 -31.18
CA ASP A 95 25.42 -6.71 -30.89
C ASP A 95 26.16 -5.47 -30.38
N LEU A 96 27.32 -5.65 -29.71
CA LEU A 96 28.18 -4.55 -29.30
C LEU A 96 28.87 -3.87 -30.48
N LEU A 97 29.34 -4.65 -31.47
CA LEU A 97 30.03 -4.13 -32.65
C LEU A 97 29.18 -3.25 -33.57
N HIS A 98 27.86 -3.40 -33.56
CA HIS A 98 26.93 -2.55 -34.31
C HIS A 98 26.46 -1.30 -33.55
N SER A 99 26.95 -1.09 -32.32
CA SER A 99 26.57 0.03 -31.43
C SER A 99 27.63 1.12 -31.28
N LEU A 100 28.82 0.92 -31.86
CA LEU A 100 29.92 1.88 -31.98
C LEU A 100 29.93 2.51 -33.39
#